data_AF-A0A954HMH3-F1
#
_entry.id   AF-A0A954HMH3-F1
#
_cell.length_a   1.000
_cell.length_b   1.000
_cell.length_c   1.000
_cell.angle_alpha   90.00
_cell.angle_beta   90.00
_cell.angle_gamma   90.00
#
_symmetry.space_group_name_H-M   'P 1'
#
loop_
_entity.id
_entity.type
_entity.pdbx_description
1 polymer ?
#
loop_
_entity_poly.entity_id
_entity_poly.type
_entity_poly.pdbx_seq_one_letter_code
_entity_poly.pdbx_strand_id
1 'polypeptide(L)'
;MSNRSLVFFFDNESPEMQHAIKRARQTFRCFWRDVSWEYRRIIPALDLACVKGAFWDDAEPAAESTVEQMWVNDVTFDGKELQGTLINQPNWLTSVSQGDSVCFKPDRITDWMYAIQNRVCGAFTVNAMRRAMSITEREAHDEAWGLDFGDPREIRLVP
;
A
#
# COMPACT_ATOMS: atom_id res chain seq x y z
N MET A 1 -15.38 8.57 -21.47
CA MET A 1 -15.13 7.14 -21.21
C MET A 1 -14.80 7.04 -19.72
N SER A 2 -15.73 6.54 -18.91
CA SER A 2 -15.52 6.47 -17.46
C SER A 2 -14.44 5.44 -17.19
N ASN A 3 -13.28 5.90 -16.72
CA ASN A 3 -12.17 5.05 -16.33
C ASN A 3 -12.65 4.27 -15.10
N ARG A 4 -13.17 3.05 -15.30
CA ARG A 4 -13.47 2.13 -14.21
C ARG A 4 -12.13 1.79 -13.58
N SER A 5 -11.76 2.51 -12.52
CA SER A 5 -10.83 1.97 -11.55
C SER A 5 -11.37 0.60 -11.17
N LEU A 6 -10.58 -0.44 -11.42
CA LEU A 6 -10.87 -1.80 -10.96
C LEU A 6 -10.76 -1.78 -9.43
N VAL A 7 -11.82 -1.33 -8.77
CA VAL A 7 -11.94 -1.41 -7.31
C VAL A 7 -12.19 -2.87 -6.99
N PHE A 8 -11.12 -3.61 -6.68
CA PHE A 8 -11.25 -4.97 -6.21
C PHE A 8 -11.69 -4.95 -4.73
N PHE A 9 -12.95 -5.26 -4.48
CA PHE A 9 -13.45 -5.47 -3.11
C PHE A 9 -12.93 -6.81 -2.60
N PHE A 10 -12.12 -6.77 -1.56
CA PHE A 10 -11.66 -7.97 -0.87
C PHE A 10 -12.08 -7.92 0.59
N ASP A 11 -12.44 -9.09 1.12
CA ASP A 11 -12.74 -9.27 2.52
C ASP A 11 -11.48 -9.06 3.36
N ASN A 12 -11.40 -7.87 3.95
CA ASN A 12 -10.29 -7.46 4.78
C ASN A 12 -10.19 -8.32 6.06
N GLU A 13 -11.24 -9.05 6.42
CA GLU A 13 -11.29 -9.89 7.62
C GLU A 13 -10.84 -11.33 7.38
N SER A 14 -10.62 -11.74 6.12
CA SER A 14 -10.11 -13.08 5.83
C SER A 14 -8.78 -13.36 6.56
N PRO A 15 -8.57 -14.59 7.09
CA PRO A 15 -7.33 -14.93 7.80
C PRO A 15 -6.06 -14.67 6.98
N GLU A 16 -6.14 -14.86 5.67
CA GLU A 16 -5.05 -14.59 4.73
C GLU A 16 -4.72 -13.10 4.64
N MET A 17 -5.74 -12.23 4.59
CA MET A 17 -5.55 -10.79 4.55
C MET A 17 -5.00 -10.25 5.87
N GLN A 18 -5.55 -10.71 6.99
CA GLN A 18 -5.06 -10.37 8.33
C GLN A 18 -3.60 -10.81 8.51
N HIS A 19 -3.24 -11.98 8.01
CA HIS A 19 -1.85 -12.45 8.00
C HIS A 19 -0.95 -11.56 7.13
N ALA A 20 -1.41 -11.16 5.95
CA ALA A 20 -0.68 -10.26 5.06
C ALA A 20 -0.44 -8.88 5.69
N ILE A 21 -1.47 -8.28 6.30
CA ILE A 21 -1.39 -7.01 7.05
C ILE A 21 -0.36 -7.12 8.18
N LYS A 22 -0.45 -8.19 8.98
CA LYS A 22 0.49 -8.43 10.08
C LYS A 22 1.92 -8.52 9.57
N ARG A 23 2.16 -9.24 8.46
CA ARG A 23 3.49 -9.35 7.85
C ARG A 23 3.98 -8.00 7.34
N ALA A 24 3.15 -7.21 6.66
CA ALA A 24 3.50 -5.86 6.21
C ALA A 24 3.98 -4.99 7.38
N ARG A 25 3.22 -4.95 8.49
CA ARG A 25 3.62 -4.21 9.71
C ARG A 25 4.95 -4.71 10.27
N GLN A 26 5.13 -6.02 10.39
CA GLN A 26 6.35 -6.63 10.94
C GLN A 26 7.60 -6.35 10.09
N THR A 27 7.43 -6.12 8.78
CA THR A 27 8.52 -5.88 7.83
C THR A 27 8.65 -4.42 7.39
N PHE A 28 7.83 -3.50 7.93
CA PHE A 28 7.86 -2.08 7.58
C PHE A 28 9.25 -1.44 7.72
N ARG A 29 10.07 -1.92 8.66
CA ARG A 29 11.48 -1.49 8.79
C ARG A 29 12.31 -1.69 7.51
N CYS A 30 12.00 -2.69 6.68
CA CYS A 30 12.68 -2.93 5.41
C CYS A 30 12.33 -1.83 4.41
N PHE A 31 11.04 -1.53 4.26
CA PHE A 31 10.55 -0.40 3.46
C PHE A 31 11.22 0.91 3.89
N TRP A 32 11.13 1.24 5.18
CA TRP A 32 11.65 2.52 5.67
C TRP A 32 13.17 2.64 5.50
N ARG A 33 13.92 1.55 5.69
CA ARG A 33 15.36 1.53 5.42
C ARG A 33 15.62 1.99 3.99
N ASP A 34 15.00 1.36 3.00
CA ASP A 34 15.30 1.61 1.59
C ASP A 34 14.81 2.99 1.13
N VAL A 35 13.61 3.41 1.57
CA VAL A 35 13.09 4.76 1.29
C VAL A 35 13.93 5.85 1.95
N SER A 36 14.40 5.65 3.19
CA SER A 36 15.26 6.64 3.86
C SER A 36 16.61 6.82 3.16
N TRP A 37 17.13 5.76 2.52
CA TRP A 37 18.33 5.84 1.69
C TRP A 37 18.04 6.48 0.34
N GLU A 38 16.86 6.24 -0.23
CA GLU A 38 16.41 6.86 -1.46
C GLU A 38 16.41 8.40 -1.36
N TYR A 39 15.91 8.96 -0.26
CA TYR A 39 15.94 10.41 -0.04
C TYR A 39 17.33 11.03 0.09
N ARG A 40 18.38 10.21 0.23
CA ARG A 40 19.77 10.67 0.25
C ARG A 40 20.45 10.55 -1.12
N ARG A 41 19.78 9.99 -2.13
CA ARG A 41 20.34 9.86 -3.47
C ARG A 41 20.24 11.17 -4.23
N ILE A 42 21.27 11.44 -5.03
CA ILE A 42 21.26 12.53 -6.01
C ILE A 42 20.37 12.15 -7.21
N ILE A 43 20.45 10.88 -7.62
CA ILE A 43 19.66 10.32 -8.72
C ILE A 43 18.72 9.27 -8.10
N PRO A 44 17.40 9.52 -8.08
CA PRO A 44 16.43 8.53 -7.63
C PRO A 44 16.55 7.21 -8.39
N ALA A 45 16.45 6.10 -7.67
CA ALA A 45 16.47 4.74 -8.19
C ALA A 45 15.15 4.01 -8.00
N LEU A 46 14.27 4.48 -7.11
CA LEU A 46 12.96 3.86 -6.91
C LEU A 46 11.94 4.40 -7.93
N ASP A 47 11.22 3.49 -8.57
CA ASP A 47 10.14 3.82 -9.50
C ASP A 47 8.84 4.19 -8.74
N LEU A 48 8.68 3.62 -7.54
CA LEU A 48 7.54 3.85 -6.65
C LEU A 48 7.96 3.59 -5.20
N ALA A 49 7.39 4.34 -4.26
CA ALA A 49 7.40 4.01 -2.84
C ALA A 49 6.12 4.51 -2.18
N CYS A 50 5.32 3.60 -1.62
CA CYS A 50 4.07 3.95 -0.95
C CYS A 50 3.71 2.99 0.18
N VAL A 51 2.91 3.50 1.11
CA VAL A 51 2.34 2.77 2.25
C VAL A 51 0.83 2.80 2.14
N LYS A 52 0.15 1.70 2.46
CA LYS A 52 -1.30 1.66 2.56
C LYS A 52 -1.72 1.77 4.02
N GLY A 53 -2.66 2.65 4.32
CA GLY A 53 -3.19 2.89 5.66
C GLY A 53 -4.72 2.80 5.71
N ALA A 54 -5.25 2.45 6.87
CA ALA A 54 -6.68 2.51 7.16
C ALA A 54 -7.10 3.92 7.62
N PHE A 55 -8.13 4.48 6.99
CA PHE A 55 -8.70 5.80 7.29
C PHE A 55 -10.22 5.69 7.51
N TRP A 56 -10.75 6.59 8.34
CA TRP A 56 -12.17 6.68 8.70
C TRP A 56 -12.47 8.11 9.18
N ASP A 57 -13.71 8.57 9.02
CA ASP A 57 -14.14 9.93 9.39
C ASP A 57 -14.56 10.03 10.88
N ASP A 58 -15.00 8.92 11.49
CA ASP A 58 -15.43 8.90 12.88
C ASP A 58 -14.25 9.13 13.87
N ALA A 59 -14.54 9.62 15.07
CA ALA A 59 -13.49 9.86 16.08
C ALA A 59 -12.72 8.57 16.44
N GLU A 60 -13.41 7.44 16.48
CA GLU A 60 -12.84 6.09 16.52
C GLU A 60 -13.67 5.17 15.62
N PRO A 61 -13.07 4.19 14.95
CA PRO A 61 -13.81 3.29 14.08
C PRO A 61 -14.64 2.35 14.97
N ALA A 62 -15.96 2.57 14.99
CA ALA A 62 -16.90 1.60 15.52
C ALA A 62 -16.92 0.36 14.61
N ALA A 63 -17.52 -0.74 15.09
CA ALA A 63 -17.66 -1.96 14.29
C ALA A 63 -18.40 -1.74 12.95
N GLU A 64 -19.17 -0.66 12.84
CA GLU A 64 -19.94 -0.26 11.65
C GLU A 64 -19.31 0.90 10.88
N SER A 65 -18.17 1.45 11.33
CA SER A 65 -17.53 2.58 10.66
C SER A 65 -16.95 2.17 9.31
N THR A 66 -17.19 2.98 8.28
CA THR A 66 -16.62 2.77 6.95
C THR A 66 -15.12 3.03 6.99
N VAL A 67 -14.34 1.95 7.04
CA VAL A 67 -12.88 2.00 6.96
C VAL A 67 -12.47 1.90 5.50
N GLU A 68 -11.78 2.92 5.00
CA GLU A 68 -11.22 2.92 3.65
C GLU A 68 -9.70 2.71 3.68
N GLN A 69 -9.20 1.91 2.75
CA GLN A 69 -7.77 1.61 2.60
C GLN A 69 -7.16 2.55 1.56
N MET A 70 -6.22 3.38 1.98
CA MET A 70 -5.67 4.45 1.17
C MET A 70 -4.17 4.32 0.98
N TRP A 71 -3.67 4.60 -0.21
CA TRP A 71 -2.25 4.63 -0.51
C TRP A 71 -1.67 6.02 -0.27
N VAL A 72 -0.47 6.06 0.29
CA VAL A 72 0.25 7.26 0.71
C VAL A 72 1.68 7.19 0.16
N ASN A 73 2.12 8.19 -0.59
CA ASN A 73 3.50 8.34 -1.07
C ASN A 73 4.24 9.42 -0.27
N ASP A 74 5.45 9.78 -0.71
CA ASP A 74 6.30 10.82 -0.08
C ASP A 74 6.46 10.58 1.42
N VAL A 75 6.58 9.30 1.76
CA VAL A 75 6.50 8.79 3.12
C VAL A 75 7.70 9.23 3.94
N THR A 76 7.47 9.88 5.07
CA THR A 76 8.48 10.12 6.10
C THR A 76 8.06 9.47 7.42
N PHE A 77 9.04 9.09 8.24
CA PHE A 77 8.79 8.42 9.51
C PHE A 77 9.80 8.87 10.57
N ASP A 78 9.31 9.38 11.70
CA ASP A 78 10.12 9.92 12.79
C ASP A 78 10.40 8.89 13.91
N GLY A 79 9.94 7.66 13.75
CA GLY A 79 10.00 6.61 14.77
C GLY A 79 8.69 6.44 15.57
N LYS A 80 7.73 7.37 15.43
CA LYS A 80 6.43 7.35 16.10
C LYS A 80 5.28 7.45 15.12
N GLU A 81 5.36 8.37 14.17
CA GLU A 81 4.30 8.69 13.21
C GLU A 81 4.84 8.73 11.80
N LEU A 82 4.02 8.27 10.87
CA LEU A 82 4.23 8.34 9.44
C LEU A 82 3.53 9.58 8.91
N GLN A 83 4.22 10.34 8.06
CA GLN A 83 3.64 11.42 7.28
C GLN A 83 3.80 11.13 5.80
N GLY A 84 2.89 11.64 4.97
CA GLY A 84 2.98 11.52 3.52
C GLY A 84 1.79 12.13 2.82
N THR A 85 1.63 11.85 1.54
CA THR A 85 0.57 12.42 0.70
C THR A 85 -0.34 11.32 0.15
N LEU A 86 -1.66 11.50 0.23
CA LEU A 86 -2.63 10.56 -0.34
C LEU A 86 -2.55 10.53 -1.86
N ILE A 87 -2.47 9.33 -2.46
CA ILE A 87 -2.35 9.19 -3.93
C ILE A 87 -3.60 8.69 -4.63
N ASN A 88 -4.61 8.24 -3.90
CA ASN A 88 -5.89 7.81 -4.45
C ASN A 88 -7.04 8.66 -3.88
N GLN A 89 -8.08 8.87 -4.70
CA GLN A 89 -9.31 9.52 -4.25
C GLN A 89 -10.12 8.54 -3.39
N PRO A 90 -10.55 8.93 -2.18
CA PRO A 90 -11.47 8.12 -1.40
C PRO A 90 -12.84 8.02 -2.06
N ASN A 91 -13.51 6.89 -1.83
CA ASN A 91 -14.85 6.62 -2.32
C ASN A 91 -15.92 7.17 -1.36
N TRP A 92 -15.65 7.14 -0.05
CA TRP A 92 -16.66 7.46 0.98
C TRP A 92 -16.19 8.48 2.01
N LEU A 93 -14.87 8.58 2.23
CA LEU A 93 -14.32 9.54 3.20
C LEU A 93 -14.57 10.97 2.71
N THR A 94 -14.99 11.83 3.65
CA THR A 94 -15.21 13.26 3.43
C THR A 94 -14.16 14.11 4.14
N SER A 95 -13.43 13.54 5.10
CA SER A 95 -12.38 14.25 5.84
C SER A 95 -11.07 14.42 5.09
N VAL A 96 -10.83 13.61 4.05
CA VAL A 96 -9.60 13.59 3.26
C VAL A 96 -9.89 13.50 1.77
N SER A 97 -8.94 13.89 0.94
CA SER A 97 -8.98 13.83 -0.52
C SER A 97 -7.61 13.45 -1.10
N GLN A 98 -7.58 13.04 -2.38
CA GLN A 98 -6.32 12.79 -3.07
C GLN A 98 -5.46 14.07 -3.06
N GLY A 99 -4.18 13.93 -2.73
CA GLY A 99 -3.23 15.04 -2.63
C GLY A 99 -3.11 15.65 -1.22
N ASP A 100 -3.95 15.24 -0.27
CA ASP A 100 -3.86 15.73 1.10
C ASP A 100 -2.64 15.15 1.82
N SER A 101 -2.00 15.99 2.65
CA SER A 101 -0.99 15.53 3.60
C SER A 101 -1.65 14.85 4.79
N VAL A 102 -1.18 13.66 5.13
CA VAL A 102 -1.71 12.84 6.22
C VAL A 102 -0.63 12.50 7.23
N CYS A 103 -1.02 12.35 8.50
CA CYS A 103 -0.16 11.87 9.58
C CYS A 103 -0.87 10.76 10.36
N PHE A 104 -0.23 9.60 10.53
CA PHE A 104 -0.81 8.50 11.28
C PHE A 104 0.22 7.56 11.90
N LYS A 105 -0.21 6.80 12.90
CA LYS A 105 0.63 5.82 13.60
C LYS A 105 0.86 4.55 12.75
N PRO A 106 2.03 3.88 12.89
CA PRO A 106 2.35 2.66 12.15
C PRO A 106 1.37 1.48 12.35
N ASP A 107 0.58 1.50 13.42
CA ASP A 107 -0.47 0.50 13.65
C ASP A 107 -1.60 0.57 12.63
N ARG A 108 -1.80 1.70 11.93
CA ARG A 108 -2.77 1.83 10.84
C ARG A 108 -2.27 1.29 9.50
N ILE A 109 -0.97 0.96 9.38
CA ILE A 109 -0.39 0.42 8.14
C ILE A 109 -1.04 -0.92 7.82
N THR A 110 -1.56 -1.09 6.62
CA THR A 110 -2.12 -2.36 6.14
C THR A 110 -1.29 -2.98 5.03
N ASP A 111 -0.51 -2.19 4.31
CA ASP A 111 0.47 -2.69 3.34
C ASP A 111 1.58 -1.67 3.09
N TRP A 112 2.63 -2.07 2.38
CA TRP A 112 3.64 -1.16 1.83
C TRP A 112 4.25 -1.78 0.58
N MET A 113 4.70 -0.96 -0.34
CA MET A 113 5.52 -1.43 -1.45
C MET A 113 6.45 -0.35 -1.99
N TYR A 114 7.57 -0.79 -2.53
CA TYR A 114 8.40 0.04 -3.38
C TYR A 114 8.82 -0.77 -4.60
N ALA A 115 9.18 -0.08 -5.68
CA ALA A 115 9.66 -0.68 -6.91
C ALA A 115 11.04 -0.14 -7.28
N ILE A 116 11.89 -1.03 -7.78
CA ILE A 116 13.19 -0.69 -8.36
C ILE A 116 13.38 -1.50 -9.64
N GLN A 117 13.68 -0.82 -10.75
CA GLN A 117 13.73 -1.44 -12.07
C GLN A 117 12.43 -2.21 -12.38
N ASN A 118 11.30 -1.56 -12.10
CA ASN A 118 9.93 -2.07 -12.19
C ASN A 118 9.61 -3.27 -11.29
N ARG A 119 10.54 -3.79 -10.48
CA ARG A 119 10.31 -4.97 -9.64
C ARG A 119 9.84 -4.57 -8.25
N VAL A 120 8.73 -5.16 -7.82
CA VAL A 120 8.09 -4.82 -6.55
C VAL A 120 8.71 -5.57 -5.38
N CYS A 121 8.99 -4.83 -4.30
CA CYS A 121 9.22 -5.34 -2.96
C CYS A 121 8.03 -5.00 -2.06
N GLY A 122 7.63 -5.92 -1.18
CA GLY A 122 6.47 -5.78 -0.31
C GLY A 122 5.17 -6.23 -0.98
N ALA A 123 4.16 -5.36 -0.98
CA ALA A 123 2.84 -5.58 -1.58
C ALA A 123 2.15 -6.83 -1.00
N PHE A 124 2.11 -6.98 0.33
CA PHE A 124 1.64 -8.21 0.98
C PHE A 124 0.16 -8.46 0.76
N THR A 125 -0.68 -7.45 0.97
CA THR A 125 -2.13 -7.57 0.78
C THR A 125 -2.45 -7.65 -0.70
N VAL A 126 -1.71 -6.93 -1.55
CA VAL A 126 -1.82 -7.05 -3.00
C VAL A 126 -1.49 -8.48 -3.45
N ASN A 127 -0.44 -9.09 -2.91
CA ASN A 127 -0.08 -10.47 -3.23
C ASN A 127 -1.07 -11.49 -2.64
N ALA A 128 -1.67 -11.22 -1.47
CA ALA A 128 -2.76 -12.04 -0.94
C ALA A 128 -3.96 -12.05 -1.90
N MET A 129 -4.31 -10.89 -2.47
CA MET A 129 -5.34 -10.76 -3.51
C MET A 129 -4.94 -11.49 -4.80
N ARG A 130 -3.71 -11.25 -5.30
CA ARG A 130 -3.19 -11.87 -6.53
C ARG A 130 -3.16 -13.40 -6.44
N ARG A 131 -3.06 -14.01 -5.26
CA ARG A 131 -3.13 -15.48 -5.11
C ARG A 131 -4.46 -16.07 -5.58
N ALA A 132 -5.57 -15.33 -5.44
CA ALA A 132 -6.89 -15.74 -5.90
C ALA A 132 -7.11 -15.48 -7.40
N MET A 133 -6.30 -14.60 -8.00
CA MET A 133 -6.37 -14.27 -9.42
C MET A 133 -5.78 -15.38 -10.29
N SER A 134 -6.38 -15.57 -11.47
CA SER A 134 -5.81 -16.34 -12.58
C SER A 134 -4.55 -15.66 -13.13
N ILE A 135 -3.81 -16.36 -14.01
CA ILE A 135 -2.58 -15.82 -14.61
C ILE A 135 -2.89 -14.54 -15.40
N THR A 136 -3.93 -14.56 -16.25
CA THR A 136 -4.32 -13.40 -17.07
C THR A 136 -4.77 -12.21 -16.23
N GLU A 137 -5.48 -12.44 -15.12
CA GLU A 137 -5.86 -11.35 -14.21
C GLU A 137 -4.64 -10.74 -13.50
N ARG A 138 -3.62 -11.55 -13.16
CA ARG A 138 -2.36 -11.04 -12.62
C ARG A 138 -1.58 -10.23 -13.64
N GLU A 139 -1.52 -10.69 -14.88
CA GLU A 139 -0.86 -9.96 -15.97
C GLU A 139 -1.54 -8.60 -16.21
N ALA A 140 -2.87 -8.57 -16.28
CA ALA A 140 -3.64 -7.32 -16.43
C ALA A 140 -3.47 -6.39 -15.22
N HIS A 141 -3.40 -6.95 -14.00
CA HIS A 141 -3.10 -6.19 -12.79
C HIS A 141 -1.71 -5.55 -12.88
N ASP A 142 -0.69 -6.34 -13.17
CA ASP A 142 0.71 -5.90 -13.23
C ASP A 142 0.92 -4.86 -14.34
N GLU A 143 0.26 -5.02 -15.49
CA GLU A 143 0.21 -4.04 -16.58
C GLU A 143 -0.45 -2.72 -16.15
N ALA A 144 -1.58 -2.79 -15.43
CA ALA A 144 -2.28 -1.59 -14.95
C ALA A 144 -1.43 -0.76 -13.97
N TRP A 145 -0.56 -1.42 -13.20
CA TRP A 145 0.40 -0.77 -12.33
C TRP A 145 1.70 -0.38 -13.05
N GLY A 146 2.00 -0.99 -14.20
CA GLY A 146 3.29 -0.86 -14.88
C GLY A 146 4.46 -1.48 -14.12
N LEU A 147 4.19 -2.46 -13.24
CA LEU A 147 5.16 -3.04 -12.30
C LEU A 147 5.13 -4.57 -12.33
N ASP A 148 6.29 -5.19 -12.16
CA ASP A 148 6.47 -6.64 -12.00
C ASP A 148 6.36 -7.04 -10.52
N PHE A 149 5.22 -7.62 -10.16
CA PHE A 149 4.96 -8.12 -8.81
C PHE A 149 5.44 -9.58 -8.60
N GLY A 150 5.94 -10.26 -9.65
CA GLY A 150 6.41 -11.65 -9.57
C GLY A 150 5.37 -12.67 -9.09
N ASP A 151 5.84 -13.81 -8.55
CA ASP A 151 4.97 -14.83 -7.95
C ASP A 151 4.37 -14.31 -6.63
N PRO A 152 3.03 -14.25 -6.48
CA PRO A 152 2.39 -13.80 -5.24
C PRO A 152 2.62 -14.72 -4.02
N ARG A 153 3.32 -15.85 -4.19
CA ARG A 153 3.80 -16.69 -3.10
C ARG A 153 5.21 -16.29 -2.62
N GLU A 154 5.98 -15.60 -3.45
CA GLU A 154 7.37 -15.22 -3.20
C GLU A 154 7.52 -13.70 -3.06
N ILE A 155 7.21 -13.19 -1.86
CA ILE A 155 7.30 -11.75 -1.58
C ILE A 155 8.75 -11.34 -1.32
N ARG A 156 9.29 -10.47 -2.19
CA ARG A 156 10.59 -9.83 -1.99
C ARG A 156 10.49 -8.72 -0.94
N LEU A 157 11.48 -8.65 -0.05
CA LEU A 157 11.58 -7.60 0.96
C LEU A 157 12.67 -6.57 0.64
N VAL A 158 13.59 -6.96 -0.23
CA VAL A 158 14.78 -6.21 -0.65
C VAL A 158 15.03 -6.49 -2.13
N PRO A 159 15.71 -5.58 -2.86
CA PRO A 159 16.00 -5.75 -4.28
C PRO A 159 16.87 -6.96 -4.60
#